data_AF-A0A6I9Z4U1-F1
#
_entry.id   AF-A0A6I9Z4U1-F1
#
_cell.length_a   1.000
_cell.length_b   1.000
_cell.length_c   1.000
_cell.angle_alpha   90.00
_cell.angle_beta   90.00
_cell.angle_gamma   90.00
#
_symmetry.space_group_name_H-M   'P 1'
#
loop_
_entity.id
_entity.type
_entity.pdbx_description
1 polymer ?
#
loop_
_entity_poly.entity_id
_entity_poly.type
_entity_poly.pdbx_seq_one_letter_code
_entity_poly.pdbx_strand_id
1 'polypeptide(L)'
;MKMQFTEKNHNSFMVQALNKQRKNKEFCDVALSVDQTVFYAHLNVLAAMSSHIRSLISSNDMKADDELFIIIDAKFMSSALMEELLDYFYTGKIVISEKNVEELLKGAKYFSSQTLKSHCSDFLLRSLKMENCLQYILIATTYDLKDIRNAAYDGIRDNFHYWVGPQGISEFMQCPYHVFSRLLKEENLHVQNEDQIFLALLQWIKYKKNEREKHFKKCFGYIRLTAVSTKTLLAACREVLLFADHTGPLSRIEAVLSERKQGNLQSLMLQQRKGALVDSVVILGGQKEQGKFNNEVFAYVIGENIWMKLTEMPYRAAALSAASLGKFIYVSGGTTEQISGLKTAWKYDMDTNTWLKLPDLPVGLVFHTMVTCGGAVYSIGGSTAPRRYISSIYKYDEGKEKWTLAGKMSIPMDATALITKGDKTIYIVTGRCLVNGRFSRVGVLDCFDTETRNVVQYITFPIQFNHKPLLSFPHENILSIQSHKESMEINLQKIKVNKTASLVPLLPHNYSLDLSHAVCSIGNNKVFVCGGLICPGDKRPEEYSINRQAYMLDQSTGEWRTLAEPPEALDCPACCMAKLPCKVLQKTVVN
;
A
#
# COMPACT_ATOMS: atom_id res chain seq x y z
N MET A 1 -40.43 48.39 24.20
CA MET A 1 -40.01 47.50 23.09
C MET A 1 -38.48 47.46 23.09
N LYS A 2 -37.85 46.29 23.05
CA LYS A 2 -36.38 46.16 22.94
C LYS A 2 -36.06 45.47 21.62
N MET A 3 -35.14 46.04 20.84
CA MET A 3 -34.62 45.45 19.61
C MET A 3 -33.12 45.20 19.80
N GLN A 4 -32.69 43.97 19.55
CA GLN A 4 -31.28 43.58 19.54
C GLN A 4 -30.84 43.42 18.08
N PHE A 5 -29.72 44.05 17.72
CA PHE A 5 -29.11 43.96 16.39
C PHE A 5 -27.71 43.33 16.51
N THR A 6 -27.39 42.42 15.59
CA THR A 6 -26.08 41.76 15.50
C THR A 6 -25.58 41.89 14.08
N GLU A 7 -24.44 42.55 13.89
CA GLU A 7 -23.81 42.69 12.59
C GLU A 7 -23.02 41.41 12.22
N LYS A 8 -23.41 40.75 11.13
CA LYS A 8 -22.93 39.39 10.78
C LYS A 8 -21.43 39.26 10.56
N ASN A 9 -20.72 40.35 10.23
CA ASN A 9 -19.29 40.32 9.86
C ASN A 9 -18.39 41.21 10.74
N HIS A 10 -18.92 41.72 11.86
CA HIS A 10 -18.21 42.69 12.71
C HIS A 10 -16.80 42.22 13.10
N ASN A 11 -16.68 40.97 13.56
CA ASN A 11 -15.39 40.38 13.98
C ASN A 11 -14.37 40.31 12.82
N SER A 12 -14.83 39.95 11.61
CA SER A 12 -13.94 39.84 10.45
C SER A 12 -13.47 41.22 10.00
N PHE A 13 -14.35 42.21 10.00
CA PHE A 13 -13.99 43.59 9.66
C PHE A 13 -12.99 44.17 10.67
N MET A 14 -13.24 44.00 11.97
CA MET A 14 -12.37 44.47 13.04
C MET A 14 -10.95 43.90 12.91
N VAL A 15 -10.83 42.59 12.72
CA VAL A 15 -9.52 41.92 12.61
C VAL A 15 -8.78 42.33 11.32
N GLN A 16 -9.50 42.54 10.22
CA GLN A 16 -8.91 43.10 8.99
C GLN A 16 -8.41 44.53 9.17
N ALA A 17 -9.16 45.36 9.90
CA ALA A 17 -8.75 46.73 10.21
C ALA A 17 -7.49 46.76 11.10
N LEU A 18 -7.44 45.91 12.14
CA LEU A 18 -6.25 45.72 12.98
C LEU A 18 -5.03 45.27 12.15
N ASN A 19 -5.22 44.37 11.18
CA ASN A 19 -4.12 43.95 10.31
C ASN A 19 -3.61 45.10 9.43
N LYS A 20 -4.52 45.95 8.93
CA LYS A 20 -4.15 47.15 8.16
C LYS A 20 -3.36 48.14 9.01
N GLN A 21 -3.80 48.38 10.25
CA GLN A 21 -3.10 49.22 11.22
C GLN A 21 -1.69 48.66 11.49
N ARG A 22 -1.55 47.35 11.70
CA ARG A 22 -0.24 46.70 11.88
C ARG A 22 0.69 46.96 10.70
N LYS A 23 0.22 46.75 9.47
CA LYS A 23 1.02 46.96 8.24
C LYS A 23 1.45 48.42 8.07
N ASN A 24 0.63 49.36 8.54
CA ASN A 24 0.94 50.80 8.58
C ASN A 24 1.77 51.21 9.81
N LYS A 25 2.04 50.30 10.76
CA LYS A 25 2.67 50.57 12.06
C LYS A 25 1.88 51.55 12.94
N GLU A 26 0.55 51.52 12.82
CA GLU A 26 -0.36 52.34 13.63
C GLU A 26 -0.70 51.62 14.94
N PHE A 27 -0.54 52.32 16.07
CA PHE A 27 -0.90 51.86 17.43
C PHE A 27 -0.17 50.58 17.89
N CYS A 28 0.95 50.22 17.28
CA CYS A 28 1.76 49.07 17.68
C CYS A 28 2.50 49.37 18.98
N ASP A 29 2.32 48.49 19.97
CA ASP A 29 2.84 48.55 21.35
C ASP A 29 3.84 47.41 21.64
N VAL A 30 4.19 46.61 20.61
CA VAL A 30 5.20 45.56 20.69
C VAL A 30 6.01 45.47 19.40
N ALA A 31 7.33 45.25 19.56
CA ALA A 31 8.27 45.02 18.48
C ALA A 31 9.00 43.68 18.68
N LEU A 32 8.90 42.80 17.68
CA LEU A 32 9.57 41.50 17.65
C LEU A 32 10.78 41.61 16.71
N SER A 33 11.98 41.33 17.20
CA SER A 33 13.22 41.37 16.42
C SER A 33 13.70 39.96 16.09
N VAL A 34 13.81 39.63 14.80
CA VAL A 34 14.29 38.35 14.26
C VAL A 34 15.29 38.62 13.14
N ASP A 35 16.51 38.12 13.27
CA ASP A 35 17.57 38.24 12.24
C ASP A 35 17.69 39.67 11.66
N GLN A 36 17.87 40.66 12.55
CA GLN A 36 17.96 42.10 12.24
C GLN A 36 16.69 42.73 11.61
N THR A 37 15.63 41.95 11.41
CA THR A 37 14.33 42.43 10.93
C THR A 37 13.42 42.69 12.14
N VAL A 38 12.80 43.88 12.18
CA VAL A 38 11.88 44.27 13.26
C VAL A 38 10.44 44.24 12.77
N PHE A 39 9.61 43.48 13.46
CA PHE A 39 8.18 43.33 13.19
C PHE A 39 7.36 44.04 14.27
N TYR A 40 6.55 45.00 13.86
CA TYR A 40 5.63 45.73 14.76
C TYR A 40 4.29 45.01 14.82
N ALA A 41 3.71 44.91 16.01
CA ALA A 41 2.40 44.28 16.23
C ALA A 41 1.65 44.94 17.39
N HIS A 42 0.41 44.50 17.60
CA HIS A 42 -0.45 44.86 18.71
C HIS A 42 -0.40 43.76 19.77
N LEU A 43 0.00 44.12 20.98
CA LEU A 43 0.23 43.26 22.11
C LEU A 43 -1.06 42.55 22.52
N ASN A 44 -2.20 43.22 22.42
CA ASN A 44 -3.53 42.64 22.68
C ASN A 44 -3.88 41.50 21.69
N VAL A 45 -3.56 41.64 20.40
CA VAL A 45 -3.78 40.59 19.39
C VAL A 45 -2.84 39.43 19.66
N LEU A 46 -1.56 39.69 19.93
CA LEU A 46 -0.61 38.63 20.28
C LEU A 46 -0.99 37.91 21.57
N ALA A 47 -1.41 38.64 22.61
CA ALA A 47 -1.85 38.05 23.88
C ALA A 47 -3.16 37.26 23.73
N ALA A 48 -4.06 37.67 22.82
CA ALA A 48 -5.26 36.91 22.49
C ALA A 48 -4.91 35.56 21.84
N MET A 49 -3.92 35.55 20.93
CA MET A 49 -3.53 34.39 20.14
C MET A 49 -2.43 33.51 20.75
N SER A 50 -1.67 34.04 21.70
CA SER A 50 -0.53 33.38 22.34
C SER A 50 -0.61 33.46 23.86
N SER A 51 -0.77 32.29 24.48
CA SER A 51 -0.71 32.17 25.95
C SER A 51 0.68 32.47 26.50
N HIS A 52 1.74 32.20 25.73
CA HIS A 52 3.11 32.55 26.09
C HIS A 52 3.29 34.07 26.21
N ILE A 53 2.90 34.83 25.17
CA ILE A 53 2.95 36.28 25.19
C ILE A 53 2.09 36.84 26.32
N ARG A 54 0.88 36.30 26.53
CA ARG A 54 0.02 36.68 27.67
C ARG A 54 0.70 36.49 29.03
N SER A 55 1.40 35.37 29.21
CA SER A 55 2.17 35.09 30.42
C SER A 55 3.35 36.05 30.60
N LEU A 56 4.07 36.37 29.52
CA LEU A 56 5.19 37.32 29.54
C LEU A 56 4.74 38.72 29.96
N ILE A 57 3.57 39.17 29.45
CA ILE A 57 2.97 40.45 29.85
C ILE A 57 2.62 40.41 31.34
N SER A 58 1.98 39.33 31.79
CA SER A 58 1.52 39.19 33.18
C SER A 58 2.67 39.11 34.19
N SER A 59 3.84 38.60 33.79
CA SER A 59 5.00 38.44 34.67
C SER A 59 5.87 39.70 34.78
N ASN A 60 5.79 40.61 33.80
CA ASN A 60 6.72 41.75 33.70
C ASN A 60 6.17 43.06 34.28
N ASP A 61 5.02 43.05 34.96
CA ASP A 61 4.39 44.22 35.60
C ASP A 61 4.36 45.46 34.68
N MET A 62 4.07 45.21 33.39
CA MET A 62 4.20 46.21 32.31
C MET A 62 3.17 47.33 32.50
N LYS A 63 3.62 48.58 32.43
CA LYS A 63 2.72 49.75 32.42
C LYS A 63 2.22 50.01 30.99
N ALA A 64 1.10 50.72 30.86
CA ALA A 64 0.46 50.98 29.57
C ALA A 64 1.32 51.76 28.55
N ASP A 65 2.41 52.39 29.01
CA ASP A 65 3.30 53.23 28.19
C ASP A 65 4.63 52.53 27.82
N ASP A 66 4.84 51.27 28.25
CA ASP A 66 6.10 50.55 27.99
C ASP A 66 6.03 49.83 26.62
N GLU A 67 6.91 50.19 25.68
CA GLU A 67 7.08 49.42 24.44
C GLU A 67 7.79 48.09 24.74
N LEU A 68 7.11 46.96 24.47
CA LEU A 68 7.70 45.65 24.66
C LEU A 68 8.59 45.27 23.47
N PHE A 69 9.89 45.10 23.72
CA PHE A 69 10.84 44.63 22.71
C PHE A 69 11.24 43.18 22.96
N ILE A 70 10.88 42.26 22.05
CA ILE A 70 11.18 40.83 22.15
C ILE A 70 12.21 40.45 21.10
N ILE A 71 13.36 39.95 21.53
CA ILE A 71 14.40 39.42 20.62
C ILE A 71 14.23 37.91 20.51
N ILE A 72 14.08 37.41 19.29
CA ILE A 72 13.97 35.99 18.98
C ILE A 72 15.23 35.55 18.26
N ASP A 73 15.85 34.46 18.74
CA ASP A 73 17.05 33.90 18.12
C ASP A 73 16.74 33.43 16.68
N ALA A 74 17.53 33.90 15.72
CA ALA A 74 17.43 33.52 14.32
C ALA A 74 17.67 32.02 14.09
N LYS A 75 18.38 31.34 15.00
CA LYS A 75 18.53 29.88 14.99
C LYS A 75 17.23 29.15 15.31
N PHE A 76 16.29 29.82 15.97
CA PHE A 76 15.02 29.26 16.38
C PHE A 76 13.91 29.53 15.36
N MET A 77 13.84 30.76 14.82
CA MET A 77 12.80 31.21 13.90
C MET A 77 13.37 32.15 12.86
N SER A 78 13.01 31.94 11.58
CA SER A 78 13.38 32.84 10.49
C SER A 78 12.46 34.06 10.43
N SER A 79 12.93 35.16 9.84
CA SER A 79 12.12 36.37 9.60
C SER A 79 10.88 36.07 8.74
N ALA A 80 11.02 35.23 7.70
CA ALA A 80 9.91 34.79 6.86
C ALA A 80 8.83 34.03 7.65
N LEU A 81 9.23 33.10 8.54
CA LEU A 81 8.29 32.39 9.39
C LEU A 81 7.57 33.34 10.35
N MET A 82 8.27 34.32 10.92
CA MET A 82 7.67 35.30 11.82
C MET A 82 6.60 36.13 11.10
N GLU A 83 6.86 36.54 9.85
CA GLU A 83 5.87 37.25 9.03
C GLU A 83 4.62 36.40 8.77
N GLU A 84 4.78 35.13 8.37
CA GLU A 84 3.66 34.20 8.16
C GLU A 84 2.82 34.00 9.43
N LEU A 85 3.47 33.88 10.60
CA LEU A 85 2.79 33.72 11.88
C LEU A 85 2.01 34.98 12.29
N LEU A 86 2.56 36.18 12.05
CA LEU A 86 1.83 37.43 12.28
C LEU A 86 0.63 37.55 11.35
N ASP A 87 0.81 37.28 10.06
CA ASP A 87 -0.31 37.26 9.12
C ASP A 87 -1.38 36.26 9.56
N TYR A 88 -1.00 35.08 10.06
CA TYR A 88 -1.93 34.13 10.64
C TYR A 88 -2.66 34.66 11.87
N PHE A 89 -1.97 35.28 12.85
CA PHE A 89 -2.61 35.83 14.05
C PHE A 89 -3.64 36.92 13.73
N TYR A 90 -3.42 37.66 12.65
CA TYR A 90 -4.29 38.74 12.20
C TYR A 90 -5.31 38.35 11.13
N THR A 91 -5.29 37.13 10.61
CA THR A 91 -6.20 36.73 9.52
C THR A 91 -6.88 35.38 9.75
N GLY A 92 -6.34 34.55 10.65
CA GLY A 92 -6.72 33.16 10.82
C GLY A 92 -6.34 32.26 9.63
N LYS A 93 -5.54 32.75 8.68
CA LYS A 93 -5.17 32.02 7.46
C LYS A 93 -3.69 31.70 7.45
N ILE A 94 -3.36 30.45 7.16
CA ILE A 94 -1.98 29.99 6.97
C ILE A 94 -1.97 28.81 6.01
N VAL A 95 -0.90 28.68 5.21
CA VAL A 95 -0.73 27.57 4.28
C VAL A 95 0.25 26.57 4.89
N ILE A 96 -0.19 25.33 5.07
CA ILE A 96 0.64 24.25 5.61
C ILE A 96 1.05 23.32 4.46
N SER A 97 2.34 23.00 4.40
CA SER A 97 2.96 22.15 3.38
C SER A 97 4.02 21.23 3.99
N GLU A 98 4.46 20.21 3.26
CA GLU A 98 5.53 19.31 3.70
C GLU A 98 6.86 20.06 3.96
N LYS A 99 7.06 21.23 3.34
CA LYS A 99 8.29 22.03 3.45
C LYS A 99 8.32 22.93 4.68
N ASN A 100 7.18 23.52 5.06
CA ASN A 100 7.12 24.49 6.15
C ASN A 100 6.50 23.94 7.45
N VAL A 101 5.90 22.75 7.45
CA VAL A 101 5.20 22.22 8.63
C VAL A 101 6.09 22.11 9.88
N GLU A 102 7.37 21.76 9.72
CA GLU A 102 8.29 21.70 10.85
C GLU A 102 8.57 23.10 11.42
N GLU A 103 8.76 24.10 10.57
CA GLU A 103 8.96 25.49 10.97
C GLU A 103 7.70 26.05 11.66
N LEU A 104 6.51 25.78 11.11
CA LEU A 104 5.24 26.14 11.73
C LEU A 104 5.06 25.50 13.11
N LEU A 105 5.51 24.26 13.30
CA LEU A 105 5.50 23.61 14.62
C LEU A 105 6.48 24.27 15.61
N LYS A 106 7.65 24.76 15.16
CA LYS A 106 8.54 25.58 15.99
C LYS A 106 7.83 26.85 16.45
N GLY A 107 7.18 27.55 15.52
CA GLY A 107 6.37 28.74 15.80
C GLY A 107 5.23 28.47 16.78
N ALA A 108 4.47 27.40 16.54
CA ALA A 108 3.38 26.99 17.41
C ALA A 108 3.86 26.68 18.84
N LYS A 109 5.04 26.05 18.98
CA LYS A 109 5.66 25.78 20.27
C LYS A 109 6.06 27.07 20.99
N TYR A 110 6.70 28.01 20.29
CA TYR A 110 7.13 29.29 20.85
C TYR A 110 5.95 30.13 21.32
N PHE A 111 4.97 30.35 20.44
CA PHE A 111 3.78 31.12 20.77
C PHE A 111 2.77 30.33 21.62
N SER A 112 3.05 29.07 21.96
CA SER A 112 2.12 28.19 22.67
C SER A 112 0.71 28.15 22.02
N SER A 113 0.68 28.15 20.68
CA SER A 113 -0.56 28.12 19.90
C SER A 113 -1.03 26.68 19.68
N GLN A 114 -1.99 26.24 20.50
CA GLN A 114 -2.53 24.89 20.41
C GLN A 114 -3.31 24.65 19.09
N THR A 115 -4.02 25.67 18.60
CA THR A 115 -4.78 25.58 17.34
C THR A 115 -3.86 25.34 16.14
N LEU A 116 -2.75 26.09 16.04
CA LEU A 116 -1.78 25.89 14.96
C LEU A 116 -1.11 24.51 15.07
N LYS A 117 -0.74 24.09 16.28
CA LYS A 117 -0.21 22.74 16.53
C LYS A 117 -1.18 21.65 16.07
N SER A 118 -2.48 21.79 16.35
CA SER A 118 -3.51 20.85 15.91
C SER A 118 -3.62 20.79 14.38
N HIS A 119 -3.64 21.93 13.68
CA HIS A 119 -3.69 21.94 12.21
C HIS A 119 -2.42 21.36 11.56
N CYS A 120 -1.24 21.65 12.10
CA CYS A 120 0.00 20.99 11.67
C CYS A 120 -0.07 19.48 11.91
N SER A 121 -0.65 19.06 13.04
CA SER A 121 -0.80 17.65 13.37
C SER A 121 -1.73 16.93 12.37
N ASP A 122 -2.87 17.53 12.06
CA ASP A 122 -3.83 17.00 11.07
C ASP A 122 -3.21 16.92 9.67
N PHE A 123 -2.42 17.91 9.28
CA PHE A 123 -1.70 17.90 8.02
C PHE A 123 -0.73 16.71 7.96
N LEU A 124 0.13 16.54 8.98
CA LEU A 124 1.11 15.44 9.04
C LEU A 124 0.44 14.07 9.02
N LEU A 125 -0.72 13.90 9.69
CA LEU A 125 -1.46 12.63 9.63
C LEU A 125 -2.00 12.35 8.22
N ARG A 126 -2.51 13.37 7.53
CA ARG A 126 -3.07 13.25 6.17
C ARG A 126 -2.00 13.09 5.09
N SER A 127 -0.79 13.62 5.33
CA SER A 127 0.35 13.53 4.42
C SER A 127 1.27 12.36 4.74
N LEU A 128 0.94 11.50 5.72
CA LEU A 128 1.75 10.36 6.08
C LEU A 128 1.84 9.38 4.91
N LYS A 129 3.07 9.10 4.47
CA LYS A 129 3.39 8.16 3.39
C LYS A 129 4.49 7.23 3.86
N MET A 130 4.69 6.13 3.13
CA MET A 130 5.71 5.15 3.47
C MET A 130 7.10 5.76 3.59
N GLU A 131 7.42 6.76 2.75
CA GLU A 131 8.75 7.38 2.64
C GLU A 131 9.03 8.42 3.72
N ASN A 132 8.00 9.11 4.23
CA ASN A 132 8.21 10.20 5.21
C ASN A 132 8.05 9.78 6.68
N CYS A 133 7.72 8.50 6.94
CA CYS A 133 7.46 8.03 8.30
C CYS A 133 8.64 8.29 9.26
N LEU A 134 9.90 8.06 8.83
CA LEU A 134 11.04 8.27 9.71
C LEU A 134 11.21 9.75 10.08
N GLN A 135 11.11 10.64 9.11
CA GLN A 135 11.15 12.09 9.35
C GLN A 135 10.02 12.51 10.30
N TYR A 136 8.81 11.98 10.11
CA TYR A 136 7.66 12.33 10.94
C TYR A 136 7.80 11.80 12.37
N ILE A 137 8.45 10.66 12.60
CA ILE A 137 8.82 10.22 13.95
C ILE A 137 9.75 11.22 14.62
N LEU A 138 10.76 11.74 13.90
CA LEU A 138 11.70 12.73 14.43
C LEU A 138 10.98 14.04 14.80
N ILE A 139 10.18 14.58 13.89
CA ILE A 139 9.36 15.78 14.12
C ILE A 139 8.42 15.54 15.31
N ALA A 140 7.66 14.44 15.30
CA ALA A 140 6.69 14.13 16.33
C ALA A 140 7.33 13.90 17.71
N THR A 141 8.58 13.44 17.77
CA THR A 141 9.34 13.33 19.02
C THR A 141 9.75 14.72 19.53
N THR A 142 10.20 15.61 18.65
CA THR A 142 10.62 16.98 18.99
C THR A 142 9.48 17.86 19.51
N TYR A 143 8.26 17.71 18.96
CA TYR A 143 7.10 18.53 19.31
C TYR A 143 6.02 17.82 20.15
N ASP A 144 6.33 16.62 20.64
CA ASP A 144 5.44 15.72 21.40
C ASP A 144 4.07 15.53 20.74
N LEU A 145 4.08 15.02 19.50
CA LEU A 145 2.90 14.68 18.71
C LEU A 145 2.68 13.15 18.74
N LYS A 146 2.05 12.66 19.82
CA LYS A 146 1.98 11.22 20.10
C LYS A 146 1.29 10.42 18.99
N ASP A 147 0.18 10.91 18.45
CA ASP A 147 -0.60 10.21 17.44
C ASP A 147 0.18 10.04 16.13
N ILE A 148 0.86 11.10 15.69
CA ILE A 148 1.74 11.05 14.51
C ILE A 148 2.92 10.12 14.76
N ARG A 149 3.55 10.20 15.93
CA ARG A 149 4.67 9.31 16.28
C ARG A 149 4.26 7.85 16.21
N ASN A 150 3.06 7.51 16.70
CA ASN A 150 2.54 6.15 16.66
C ASN A 150 2.18 5.73 15.24
N ALA A 151 1.45 6.55 14.49
CA ALA A 151 1.06 6.24 13.12
C ALA A 151 2.28 6.08 12.19
N ALA A 152 3.27 6.96 12.31
CA ALA A 152 4.51 6.88 11.55
C ALA A 152 5.36 5.67 11.97
N TYR A 153 5.39 5.33 13.26
CA TYR A 153 6.05 4.11 13.74
C TYR A 153 5.40 2.84 13.16
N ASP A 154 4.07 2.78 13.16
CA ASP A 154 3.31 1.69 12.55
C ASP A 154 3.57 1.62 11.04
N GLY A 155 3.68 2.78 10.36
CA GLY A 155 4.08 2.87 8.96
C GLY A 155 5.45 2.26 8.67
N ILE A 156 6.46 2.48 9.53
CA ILE A 156 7.77 1.81 9.41
C ILE A 156 7.65 0.31 9.74
N ARG A 157 6.94 -0.05 10.81
CA ARG A 157 6.77 -1.45 11.24
C ARG A 157 6.13 -2.29 10.14
N ASP A 158 5.04 -1.79 9.56
CA ASP A 158 4.21 -2.49 8.56
C ASP A 158 4.90 -2.53 7.17
N ASN A 159 5.95 -1.72 6.96
CA ASN A 159 6.71 -1.64 5.70
C ASN A 159 8.24 -1.77 5.92
N PHE A 160 8.68 -2.46 6.97
CA PHE A 160 10.10 -2.52 7.31
C PHE A 160 10.96 -3.11 6.18
N HIS A 161 10.41 -4.08 5.45
CA HIS A 161 11.03 -4.66 4.25
C HIS A 161 11.37 -3.61 3.15
N TYR A 162 10.62 -2.52 3.04
CA TYR A 162 10.93 -1.40 2.14
C TYR A 162 12.09 -0.57 2.67
N TRP A 163 12.05 -0.22 3.97
CA TRP A 163 13.05 0.60 4.63
C TRP A 163 14.45 -0.01 4.65
N VAL A 164 14.56 -1.34 4.73
CA VAL A 164 15.83 -2.05 4.63
C VAL A 164 16.17 -2.51 3.21
N GLY A 165 15.31 -2.18 2.24
CA GLY A 165 15.54 -2.40 0.82
C GLY A 165 16.34 -1.25 0.18
N PRO A 166 16.76 -1.40 -1.08
CA PRO A 166 17.64 -0.43 -1.76
C PRO A 166 17.12 1.00 -1.79
N GLN A 167 15.81 1.20 -1.74
CA GLN A 167 15.15 2.50 -1.87
C GLN A 167 15.10 3.28 -0.55
N GLY A 168 14.80 2.61 0.58
CA GLY A 168 14.64 3.28 1.88
C GLY A 168 15.89 3.28 2.77
N ILE A 169 16.92 2.51 2.42
CA ILE A 169 18.00 2.20 3.35
C ILE A 169 18.87 3.41 3.71
N SER A 170 19.11 4.31 2.77
CA SER A 170 19.91 5.53 2.98
C SER A 170 19.34 6.40 4.10
N GLU A 171 18.03 6.62 4.06
CA GLU A 171 17.27 7.37 5.07
C GLU A 171 17.17 6.57 6.37
N PHE A 172 16.90 5.26 6.27
CA PHE A 172 16.78 4.39 7.44
C PHE A 172 18.06 4.30 8.28
N MET A 173 19.24 4.46 7.67
CA MET A 173 20.50 4.51 8.41
C MET A 173 20.56 5.66 9.42
N GLN A 174 19.76 6.71 9.26
CA GLN A 174 19.65 7.82 10.22
C GLN A 174 18.74 7.49 11.42
N CYS A 175 18.04 6.35 11.40
CA CYS A 175 17.12 5.94 12.45
C CYS A 175 17.77 5.97 13.85
N PRO A 176 17.16 6.66 14.83
CA PRO A 176 17.68 6.69 16.20
C PRO A 176 17.67 5.32 16.87
N TYR A 177 18.60 5.10 17.79
CA TYR A 177 18.72 3.84 18.54
C TYR A 177 17.40 3.39 19.19
N HIS A 178 16.65 4.32 19.80
CA HIS A 178 15.42 3.97 20.52
C HIS A 178 14.32 3.47 19.58
N VAL A 179 14.21 4.01 18.36
CA VAL A 179 13.26 3.56 17.34
C VAL A 179 13.71 2.21 16.77
N PHE A 180 14.98 2.12 16.37
CA PHE A 180 15.57 0.91 15.78
C PHE A 180 15.50 -0.28 16.74
N SER A 181 15.93 -0.08 17.99
CA SER A 181 15.86 -1.12 19.03
C SER A 181 14.43 -1.52 19.37
N ARG A 182 13.45 -0.63 19.24
CA ARG A 182 12.04 -0.99 19.43
C ARG A 182 11.57 -1.89 18.30
N LEU A 183 11.85 -1.53 17.04
CA LEU A 183 11.52 -2.34 15.86
C LEU A 183 12.08 -3.76 15.94
N LEU A 184 13.35 -3.93 16.36
CA LEU A 184 13.96 -5.26 16.51
C LEU A 184 13.26 -6.16 17.54
N LYS A 185 12.54 -5.59 18.51
CA LYS A 185 11.77 -6.36 19.50
C LYS A 185 10.39 -6.75 19.00
N GLU A 186 9.90 -6.12 17.94
CA GLU A 186 8.53 -6.34 17.46
C GLU A 186 8.39 -7.74 16.84
N GLU A 187 7.41 -8.47 17.33
CA GLU A 187 7.01 -9.78 16.81
C GLU A 187 6.26 -9.63 15.47
N ASN A 188 5.48 -8.56 15.32
CA ASN A 188 4.66 -8.27 14.15
C ASN A 188 5.38 -7.36 13.13
N LEU A 189 6.72 -7.35 13.13
CA LEU A 189 7.50 -6.56 12.17
C LEU A 189 7.38 -7.15 10.75
N HIS A 190 6.94 -6.35 9.78
CA HIS A 190 6.76 -6.79 8.39
C HIS A 190 8.06 -6.82 7.61
N VAL A 191 8.69 -7.99 7.63
CA VAL A 191 9.96 -8.29 6.96
C VAL A 191 9.79 -9.44 5.98
N GLN A 192 10.66 -9.55 4.98
CA GLN A 192 10.65 -10.74 4.11
C GLN A 192 11.13 -11.99 4.86
N ASN A 193 12.12 -11.82 5.75
CA ASN A 193 12.71 -12.86 6.58
C ASN A 193 13.62 -12.22 7.64
N GLU A 194 14.13 -13.04 8.56
CA GLU A 194 15.07 -12.59 9.59
C GLU A 194 16.43 -12.14 9.02
N ASP A 195 16.82 -12.61 7.82
CA ASP A 195 18.06 -12.17 7.16
C ASP A 195 18.06 -10.65 6.95
N GLN A 196 16.95 -10.09 6.49
CA GLN A 196 16.82 -8.64 6.30
C GLN A 196 17.08 -7.86 7.60
N ILE A 197 16.53 -8.34 8.72
CA ILE A 197 16.69 -7.69 10.02
C ILE A 197 18.15 -7.76 10.47
N PHE A 198 18.77 -8.92 10.32
CA PHE A 198 20.14 -9.11 10.77
C PHE A 198 21.12 -8.27 9.94
N LEU A 199 20.97 -8.26 8.62
CA LEU A 199 21.79 -7.43 7.72
C LEU A 199 21.57 -5.93 7.99
N ALA A 200 20.32 -5.51 8.24
CA ALA A 200 20.02 -4.13 8.58
C ALA A 200 20.70 -3.71 9.91
N LEU A 201 20.74 -4.59 10.92
CA LEU A 201 21.47 -4.33 12.16
C LEU A 201 22.96 -4.10 11.88
N LEU A 202 23.61 -4.99 11.11
CA LEU A 202 25.04 -4.86 10.82
C LEU A 202 25.35 -3.56 10.08
N GLN A 203 24.55 -3.19 9.10
CA GLN A 203 24.69 -1.95 8.35
C GLN A 203 24.44 -0.70 9.21
N TRP A 204 23.40 -0.73 10.05
CA TRP A 204 23.07 0.39 10.94
C TRP A 204 24.18 0.67 11.95
N ILE A 205 24.82 -0.37 12.49
CA ILE A 205 26.01 -0.22 13.36
C ILE A 205 27.17 0.37 12.57
N LYS A 206 27.51 -0.20 11.41
CA LYS A 206 28.64 0.24 10.57
C LYS A 206 28.55 1.71 10.17
N TYR A 207 27.34 2.20 9.86
CA TYR A 207 27.11 3.58 9.41
C TYR A 207 27.61 4.64 10.40
N LYS A 208 27.47 4.40 11.71
CA LYS A 208 28.01 5.26 12.78
C LYS A 208 28.69 4.40 13.85
N LYS A 209 29.73 3.67 13.45
CA LYS A 209 30.42 2.67 14.28
C LYS A 209 30.74 3.18 15.68
N ASN A 210 31.43 4.33 15.77
CA ASN A 210 31.89 4.91 17.04
C ASN A 210 30.75 5.17 18.04
N GLU A 211 29.57 5.57 17.57
CA GLU A 211 28.43 5.89 18.44
C GLU A 211 27.57 4.66 18.76
N ARG A 212 27.45 3.73 17.81
CA ARG A 212 26.42 2.69 17.83
C ARG A 212 26.92 1.32 18.25
N GLU A 213 28.21 1.05 18.15
CA GLU A 213 28.81 -0.26 18.45
C GLU A 213 28.50 -0.73 19.88
N LYS A 214 28.47 0.20 20.85
CA LYS A 214 28.04 -0.07 22.24
C LYS A 214 26.63 -0.68 22.37
N HIS A 215 25.78 -0.53 21.36
CA HIS A 215 24.42 -1.06 21.34
C HIS A 215 24.32 -2.41 20.62
N PHE A 216 25.36 -2.85 19.91
CA PHE A 216 25.33 -4.02 19.03
C PHE A 216 24.87 -5.28 19.77
N LYS A 217 25.53 -5.65 20.88
CA LYS A 217 25.22 -6.87 21.65
C LYS A 217 23.77 -6.92 22.12
N LYS A 218 23.23 -5.79 22.58
CA LYS A 218 21.83 -5.68 23.01
C LYS A 218 20.87 -5.87 21.84
N CYS A 219 21.13 -5.22 20.71
CA CYS A 219 20.30 -5.36 19.51
C CYS A 219 20.40 -6.77 18.89
N PHE A 220 21.60 -7.35 18.87
CA PHE A 220 21.87 -8.72 18.41
C PHE A 220 21.10 -9.75 19.24
N GLY A 221 20.90 -9.48 20.55
CA GLY A 221 20.03 -10.28 21.42
C GLY A 221 18.59 -10.43 20.91
N TYR A 222 18.09 -9.49 20.10
CA TYR A 222 16.73 -9.53 19.55
C TYR A 222 16.62 -10.29 18.23
N ILE A 223 17.74 -10.70 17.61
CA ILE A 223 17.75 -11.43 16.33
C ILE A 223 17.48 -12.92 16.56
N ARG A 224 16.57 -13.49 15.77
CA ARG A 224 16.28 -14.94 15.77
C ARG A 224 17.23 -15.69 14.86
N LEU A 225 18.44 -15.96 15.33
CA LEU A 225 19.48 -16.62 14.52
C LEU A 225 19.04 -17.95 13.89
N THR A 226 18.15 -18.70 14.55
CA THR A 226 17.56 -19.94 14.02
C THR A 226 16.75 -19.70 12.74
N ALA A 227 16.14 -18.53 12.58
CA ALA A 227 15.37 -18.13 11.40
C ALA A 227 16.22 -17.47 10.29
N VAL A 228 17.51 -17.23 10.52
CA VAL A 228 18.42 -16.60 9.54
C VAL A 228 19.05 -17.66 8.65
N SER A 229 19.10 -17.45 7.33
CA SER A 229 19.68 -18.42 6.39
C SER A 229 21.16 -18.70 6.66
N THR A 230 21.59 -19.92 6.35
CA THR A 230 23.00 -20.34 6.53
C THR A 230 23.96 -19.46 5.74
N LYS A 231 23.55 -19.03 4.54
CA LYS A 231 24.32 -18.09 3.71
C LYS A 231 24.56 -16.77 4.44
N THR A 232 23.52 -16.19 5.03
CA THR A 232 23.60 -14.91 5.74
C THR A 232 24.41 -15.03 7.03
N LEU A 233 24.23 -16.11 7.80
CA LEU A 233 25.04 -16.37 9.00
C LEU A 233 26.54 -16.42 8.69
N LEU A 234 26.94 -17.15 7.63
CA LEU A 234 28.35 -17.26 7.23
C LEU A 234 28.93 -15.91 6.77
N ALA A 235 28.16 -15.13 6.00
CA ALA A 235 28.57 -13.80 5.57
C ALA A 235 28.74 -12.85 6.78
N ALA A 236 27.82 -12.91 7.73
CA ALA A 236 27.82 -12.06 8.91
C ALA A 236 29.02 -12.31 9.84
N CYS A 237 29.55 -13.53 9.92
CA CYS A 237 30.73 -13.81 10.75
C CYS A 237 31.90 -12.86 10.44
N ARG A 238 32.15 -12.60 9.15
CA ARG A 238 33.22 -11.68 8.71
C ARG A 238 32.96 -10.24 9.14
N GLU A 239 31.70 -9.83 9.15
CA GLU A 239 31.32 -8.48 9.53
C GLU A 239 31.39 -8.27 11.05
N VAL A 240 30.95 -9.27 11.81
CA VAL A 240 30.91 -9.23 13.28
C VAL A 240 32.32 -9.19 13.86
N LEU A 241 33.30 -9.85 13.23
CA LEU A 241 34.72 -9.79 13.61
C LEU A 241 35.30 -8.36 13.62
N LEU A 242 34.67 -7.42 12.91
CA LEU A 242 35.11 -6.02 12.87
C LEU A 242 34.69 -5.23 14.12
N PHE A 243 33.88 -5.81 15.01
CA PHE A 243 33.40 -5.18 16.24
C PHE A 243 34.21 -5.62 17.46
N ALA A 244 34.35 -4.74 18.44
CA ALA A 244 35.14 -4.95 19.65
C ALA A 244 34.57 -6.08 20.55
N ASP A 245 33.25 -6.16 20.71
CA ASP A 245 32.56 -7.21 21.51
C ASP A 245 31.94 -8.28 20.60
N HIS A 246 32.78 -8.96 19.81
CA HIS A 246 32.37 -9.95 18.81
C HIS A 246 32.21 -11.38 19.36
N THR A 247 32.85 -11.72 20.48
CA THR A 247 32.98 -13.11 20.98
C THR A 247 31.64 -13.77 21.28
N GLY A 248 30.75 -13.07 21.99
CA GLY A 248 29.41 -13.57 22.32
C GLY A 248 28.49 -13.74 21.09
N PRO A 249 28.39 -12.73 20.20
CA PRO A 249 27.65 -12.85 18.96
C PRO A 249 28.15 -13.96 18.02
N LEU A 250 29.47 -14.10 17.85
CA LEU A 250 30.06 -15.13 16.98
C LEU A 250 29.79 -16.54 17.51
N SER A 251 29.98 -16.80 18.81
CA SER A 251 29.73 -18.12 19.38
C SER A 251 28.28 -18.56 19.21
N ARG A 252 27.32 -17.64 19.31
CA ARG A 252 25.89 -17.92 19.03
C ARG A 252 25.63 -18.25 17.57
N ILE A 253 26.31 -17.58 16.62
CA ILE A 253 26.19 -17.90 15.20
C ILE A 253 26.77 -19.29 14.92
N GLU A 254 27.95 -19.58 15.46
CA GLU A 254 28.63 -20.87 15.30
C GLU A 254 27.82 -22.04 15.88
N ALA A 255 27.16 -21.83 17.03
CA ALA A 255 26.26 -22.82 17.63
C ALA A 255 25.11 -23.20 16.67
N VAL A 256 24.41 -22.20 16.11
CA VAL A 256 23.31 -22.45 15.16
C VAL A 256 23.80 -23.14 13.88
N LEU A 257 24.98 -22.75 13.37
CA LEU A 257 25.60 -23.41 12.22
C LEU A 257 25.97 -24.87 12.51
N SER A 258 26.42 -25.17 13.73
CA SER A 258 26.73 -26.54 14.17
C SER A 258 25.47 -27.39 14.29
N GLU A 259 24.41 -26.88 14.91
CA GLU A 259 23.12 -27.57 15.05
C GLU A 259 22.52 -27.95 13.69
N ARG A 260 22.60 -27.06 12.69
CA ARG A 260 22.12 -27.34 11.33
C ARG A 260 22.91 -28.45 10.63
N LYS A 261 24.21 -28.58 10.90
CA LYS A 261 25.03 -29.68 10.37
C LYS A 261 24.64 -31.02 10.97
N GLN A 262 24.07 -31.04 12.17
CA GLN A 262 23.64 -32.26 12.88
C GLN A 262 22.26 -32.77 12.43
N GLY A 263 21.60 -32.13 11.45
CA GLY A 263 20.38 -32.65 10.83
C GLY A 263 19.06 -32.18 11.43
N ASN A 264 19.08 -31.30 12.45
CA ASN A 264 17.87 -30.66 12.99
C ASN A 264 17.37 -29.54 12.06
N LEU A 265 16.87 -29.91 10.88
CA LEU A 265 16.34 -28.97 9.88
C LEU A 265 14.83 -28.80 10.07
N GLN A 266 14.43 -27.89 10.96
CA GLN A 266 13.06 -27.36 10.94
C GLN A 266 12.92 -26.33 9.80
N SER A 267 11.73 -26.23 9.20
CA SER A 267 11.48 -25.19 8.19
C SER A 267 11.77 -23.81 8.78
N LEU A 268 12.59 -23.02 8.07
CA LEU A 268 12.93 -21.66 8.46
C LEU A 268 11.67 -20.78 8.56
N MET A 269 10.62 -21.08 7.80
CA MET A 269 9.35 -20.37 7.82
C MET A 269 8.70 -20.44 9.21
N LEU A 270 8.70 -21.62 9.83
CA LEU A 270 8.13 -21.83 11.17
C LEU A 270 8.88 -21.06 12.27
N GLN A 271 10.13 -20.72 12.03
CA GLN A 271 10.98 -19.99 12.98
C GLN A 271 10.95 -18.46 12.77
N GLN A 272 10.38 -17.99 11.65
CA GLN A 272 10.25 -16.56 11.36
C GLN A 272 9.37 -15.83 12.38
N ARG A 273 9.51 -14.51 12.43
CA ARG A 273 8.63 -13.62 13.18
C ARG A 273 7.18 -13.75 12.75
N LYS A 274 6.27 -13.46 13.67
CA LYS A 274 4.83 -13.43 13.42
C LYS A 274 4.46 -12.48 12.27
N GLY A 275 5.17 -11.36 12.14
CA GLY A 275 5.00 -10.39 11.06
C GLY A 275 5.79 -10.70 9.78
N ALA A 276 6.62 -11.74 9.74
CA ALA A 276 7.35 -12.08 8.52
C ALA A 276 6.36 -12.42 7.40
N LEU A 277 6.59 -11.85 6.22
CA LEU A 277 5.69 -11.88 5.10
C LEU A 277 6.04 -13.03 4.16
N VAL A 278 5.03 -13.83 3.81
CA VAL A 278 5.16 -14.99 2.94
C VAL A 278 4.35 -14.77 1.67
N ASP A 279 5.00 -14.95 0.52
CA ASP A 279 4.36 -14.86 -0.78
C ASP A 279 3.33 -16.00 -0.94
N SER A 280 2.07 -15.62 -1.04
CA SER A 280 0.93 -16.53 -1.15
C SER A 280 -0.05 -16.13 -2.25
N VAL A 281 -0.66 -17.09 -2.94
CA VAL A 281 -1.82 -16.82 -3.79
C VAL A 281 -3.08 -17.06 -2.99
N VAL A 282 -3.94 -16.05 -2.89
CA VAL A 282 -5.21 -16.15 -2.16
C VAL A 282 -6.34 -16.40 -3.14
N ILE A 283 -7.14 -17.44 -2.87
CA ILE A 283 -8.31 -17.87 -3.64
C ILE A 283 -9.56 -17.57 -2.83
N LEU A 284 -10.56 -16.95 -3.45
CA LEU A 284 -11.75 -16.44 -2.78
C LEU A 284 -13.03 -16.82 -3.52
N GLY A 285 -13.96 -17.44 -2.79
CA GLY A 285 -15.29 -17.76 -3.30
C GLY A 285 -15.28 -18.79 -4.42
N GLY A 286 -16.14 -18.60 -5.42
CA GLY A 286 -16.38 -19.55 -6.50
C GLY A 286 -17.62 -20.41 -6.25
N GLN A 287 -17.83 -21.38 -7.14
CA GLN A 287 -18.95 -22.31 -7.11
C GLN A 287 -18.42 -23.74 -7.05
N LYS A 288 -18.99 -24.56 -6.16
CA LYS A 288 -18.65 -25.98 -6.03
C LYS A 288 -19.35 -26.80 -7.12
N GLU A 289 -18.94 -28.04 -7.34
CA GLU A 289 -19.52 -28.95 -8.36
C GLU A 289 -21.05 -29.11 -8.23
N GLN A 290 -21.58 -29.01 -7.01
CA GLN A 290 -23.02 -29.09 -6.72
C GLN A 290 -23.81 -27.80 -7.04
N GLY A 291 -23.17 -26.81 -7.66
CA GLY A 291 -23.76 -25.50 -7.94
C GLY A 291 -23.83 -24.57 -6.72
N LYS A 292 -23.32 -25.00 -5.55
CA LYS A 292 -23.35 -24.22 -4.30
C LYS A 292 -22.27 -23.14 -4.31
N PHE A 293 -22.66 -21.90 -4.06
CA PHE A 293 -21.72 -20.78 -3.91
C PHE A 293 -20.86 -20.92 -2.65
N ASN A 294 -19.58 -20.59 -2.80
CA ASN A 294 -18.57 -20.68 -1.75
C ASN A 294 -18.28 -19.32 -1.11
N ASN A 295 -17.96 -19.34 0.18
CA ASN A 295 -17.43 -18.21 0.92
C ASN A 295 -16.04 -18.50 1.52
N GLU A 296 -15.52 -19.72 1.36
CA GLU A 296 -14.22 -20.06 1.90
C GLU A 296 -13.09 -19.32 1.18
N VAL A 297 -11.99 -19.16 1.91
CA VAL A 297 -10.82 -18.41 1.48
C VAL A 297 -9.61 -19.28 1.76
N PHE A 298 -8.82 -19.53 0.73
CA PHE A 298 -7.65 -20.38 0.81
C PHE A 298 -6.40 -19.61 0.38
N ALA A 299 -5.30 -19.82 1.07
CA ALA A 299 -3.99 -19.30 0.71
C ALA A 299 -3.06 -20.44 0.33
N TYR A 300 -2.55 -20.39 -0.89
CA TYR A 300 -1.47 -21.26 -1.35
C TYR A 300 -0.13 -20.59 -1.05
N VAL A 301 0.63 -21.16 -0.11
CA VAL A 301 1.96 -20.69 0.29
C VAL A 301 3.00 -21.20 -0.70
N ILE A 302 3.56 -20.30 -1.51
CA ILE A 302 4.35 -20.67 -2.69
C ILE A 302 5.65 -21.38 -2.30
N GLY A 303 6.35 -20.87 -1.28
CA GLY A 303 7.66 -21.39 -0.88
C GLY A 303 7.63 -22.79 -0.28
N GLU A 304 6.50 -23.18 0.30
CA GLU A 304 6.33 -24.45 1.02
C GLU A 304 5.43 -25.43 0.24
N ASN A 305 4.76 -25.00 -0.83
CA ASN A 305 3.80 -25.79 -1.59
C ASN A 305 2.70 -26.39 -0.69
N ILE A 306 2.07 -25.55 0.13
CA ILE A 306 0.98 -25.95 1.04
C ILE A 306 -0.21 -25.01 0.93
N TRP A 307 -1.40 -25.52 1.28
CA TRP A 307 -2.64 -24.77 1.34
C TRP A 307 -3.05 -24.49 2.79
N MET A 308 -3.61 -23.31 3.01
CA MET A 308 -4.01 -22.82 4.32
C MET A 308 -5.42 -22.24 4.23
N LYS A 309 -6.28 -22.53 5.22
CA LYS A 309 -7.61 -21.92 5.31
C LYS A 309 -7.53 -20.57 6.04
N LEU A 310 -8.14 -19.53 5.48
CA LEU A 310 -8.25 -18.20 6.08
C LEU A 310 -9.68 -17.94 6.58
N THR A 311 -9.91 -16.80 7.23
CA THR A 311 -11.27 -16.41 7.63
C THR A 311 -12.17 -16.26 6.41
N GLU A 312 -13.32 -16.96 6.46
CA GLU A 312 -14.28 -17.01 5.37
C GLU A 312 -14.86 -15.63 5.03
N MET A 313 -15.20 -15.43 3.76
CA MET A 313 -15.88 -14.22 3.30
C MET A 313 -17.24 -14.07 4.00
N PRO A 314 -17.70 -12.82 4.24
CA PRO A 314 -19.02 -12.55 4.84
C PRO A 314 -20.21 -12.91 3.95
N TYR A 315 -19.97 -13.35 2.72
CA TYR A 315 -20.99 -13.73 1.75
C TYR A 315 -20.48 -14.84 0.82
N ARG A 316 -21.40 -15.63 0.27
CA ARG A 316 -21.11 -16.70 -0.70
C ARG A 316 -21.29 -16.15 -2.12
N ALA A 317 -20.27 -16.25 -2.96
CA ALA A 317 -20.35 -15.75 -4.33
C ALA A 317 -19.32 -16.38 -5.27
N ALA A 318 -19.61 -16.34 -6.57
CA ALA A 318 -18.68 -16.65 -7.65
C ALA A 318 -18.55 -15.43 -8.59
N ALA A 319 -17.58 -15.46 -9.51
CA ALA A 319 -17.34 -14.40 -10.50
C ALA A 319 -17.13 -13.00 -9.90
N LEU A 320 -16.65 -12.96 -8.65
CA LEU A 320 -16.16 -11.76 -7.97
C LEU A 320 -14.74 -11.41 -8.43
N SER A 321 -14.21 -10.29 -7.93
CA SER A 321 -12.85 -9.87 -8.24
C SER A 321 -12.10 -9.46 -6.98
N ALA A 322 -10.78 -9.64 -6.99
CA ALA A 322 -9.92 -9.35 -5.86
C ALA A 322 -8.60 -8.69 -6.29
N ALA A 323 -8.06 -7.81 -5.46
CA ALA A 323 -6.73 -7.21 -5.62
C ALA A 323 -6.12 -6.90 -4.24
N SER A 324 -4.80 -7.02 -4.11
CA SER A 324 -4.09 -6.78 -2.85
C SER A 324 -3.37 -5.44 -2.85
N LEU A 325 -3.49 -4.69 -1.76
CA LEU A 325 -2.76 -3.42 -1.55
C LEU A 325 -2.24 -3.37 -0.12
N GLY A 326 -0.92 -3.29 0.05
CA GLY A 326 -0.28 -3.30 1.37
C GLY A 326 -0.68 -4.56 2.15
N LYS A 327 -1.25 -4.37 3.35
CA LYS A 327 -1.72 -5.45 4.21
C LYS A 327 -3.17 -5.90 3.96
N PHE A 328 -3.82 -5.36 2.94
CA PHE A 328 -5.23 -5.61 2.68
C PHE A 328 -5.47 -6.34 1.36
N ILE A 329 -6.49 -7.20 1.35
CA ILE A 329 -7.07 -7.75 0.12
C ILE A 329 -8.45 -7.12 -0.06
N TYR A 330 -8.66 -6.48 -1.20
CA TYR A 330 -9.91 -5.85 -1.58
C TYR A 330 -10.70 -6.79 -2.46
N VAL A 331 -11.98 -6.95 -2.16
CA VAL A 331 -12.89 -7.83 -2.87
C VAL A 331 -14.15 -7.06 -3.22
N SER A 332 -14.70 -7.29 -4.41
CA SER A 332 -16.00 -6.71 -4.76
C SER A 332 -16.80 -7.56 -5.74
N GLY A 333 -18.11 -7.30 -5.73
CA GLY A 333 -19.07 -7.87 -6.68
C GLY A 333 -19.20 -9.39 -6.58
N GLY A 334 -19.49 -9.99 -7.73
CA GLY A 334 -19.84 -11.40 -7.86
C GLY A 334 -21.34 -11.63 -7.95
N THR A 335 -21.71 -12.90 -8.07
CA THR A 335 -23.11 -13.34 -8.14
C THR A 335 -23.42 -14.36 -7.05
N THR A 336 -24.67 -14.34 -6.60
CA THR A 336 -25.25 -15.29 -5.65
C THR A 336 -26.41 -16.03 -6.32
N GLU A 337 -27.18 -16.79 -5.53
CA GLU A 337 -28.40 -17.48 -5.96
C GLU A 337 -29.46 -16.55 -6.60
N GLN A 338 -29.40 -15.25 -6.32
CA GLN A 338 -30.31 -14.25 -6.88
C GLN A 338 -29.96 -13.86 -8.33
N ILE A 339 -28.83 -14.36 -8.87
CA ILE A 339 -28.37 -14.15 -10.26
C ILE A 339 -28.30 -12.65 -10.63
N SER A 340 -28.00 -11.81 -9.64
CA SER A 340 -27.78 -10.38 -9.81
C SER A 340 -26.36 -10.03 -9.40
N GLY A 341 -25.70 -9.16 -10.17
CA GLY A 341 -24.39 -8.64 -9.79
C GLY A 341 -24.46 -7.88 -8.48
N LEU A 342 -23.55 -8.21 -7.56
CA LEU A 342 -23.48 -7.59 -6.24
C LEU A 342 -22.79 -6.23 -6.31
N LYS A 343 -23.27 -5.28 -5.50
CA LYS A 343 -22.59 -4.00 -5.25
C LYS A 343 -21.59 -4.08 -4.12
N THR A 344 -21.67 -5.13 -3.30
CA THR A 344 -20.90 -5.22 -2.06
C THR A 344 -19.41 -5.22 -2.32
N ALA A 345 -18.68 -4.47 -1.51
CA ALA A 345 -17.24 -4.47 -1.46
C ALA A 345 -16.77 -4.73 -0.02
N TRP A 346 -15.65 -5.44 0.11
CA TRP A 346 -15.08 -5.83 1.38
C TRP A 346 -13.56 -5.70 1.34
N LYS A 347 -12.98 -5.46 2.50
CA LYS A 347 -11.54 -5.41 2.71
C LYS A 347 -11.16 -6.45 3.75
N TYR A 348 -10.30 -7.39 3.39
CA TYR A 348 -9.73 -8.36 4.29
C TYR A 348 -8.40 -7.86 4.82
N ASP A 349 -8.26 -7.79 6.14
CA ASP A 349 -7.04 -7.41 6.83
C ASP A 349 -6.19 -8.65 7.11
N MET A 350 -5.06 -8.76 6.41
CA MET A 350 -4.14 -9.87 6.54
C MET A 350 -3.39 -9.87 7.88
N ASP A 351 -3.40 -8.76 8.64
CA ASP A 351 -2.78 -8.73 9.97
C ASP A 351 -3.66 -9.34 11.04
N THR A 352 -4.97 -9.07 10.96
CA THR A 352 -5.94 -9.48 11.97
C THR A 352 -6.72 -10.73 11.54
N ASN A 353 -6.60 -11.15 10.28
CA ASN A 353 -7.38 -12.25 9.70
C ASN A 353 -8.89 -11.96 9.81
N THR A 354 -9.31 -10.72 9.53
CA THR A 354 -10.70 -10.27 9.65
C THR A 354 -11.18 -9.49 8.43
N TRP A 355 -12.50 -9.41 8.27
CA TRP A 355 -13.16 -8.69 7.18
C TRP A 355 -13.77 -7.38 7.68
N LEU A 356 -13.55 -6.33 6.91
CA LEU A 356 -14.17 -5.02 7.07
C LEU A 356 -15.06 -4.73 5.87
N LYS A 357 -16.31 -4.31 6.12
CA LYS A 357 -17.22 -3.90 5.04
C LYS A 357 -16.75 -2.56 4.46
N LEU A 358 -16.68 -2.48 3.13
CA LEU A 358 -16.44 -1.23 2.43
C LEU A 358 -17.77 -0.64 1.93
N PRO A 359 -17.79 0.65 1.58
CA PRO A 359 -18.87 1.24 0.80
C PRO A 359 -19.15 0.42 -0.46
N ASP A 360 -20.44 0.28 -0.77
CA ASP A 360 -20.89 -0.44 -1.96
C ASP A 360 -20.43 0.26 -3.25
N LEU A 361 -20.16 -0.53 -4.28
CA LEU A 361 -19.95 -0.05 -5.65
C LEU A 361 -21.21 0.65 -6.17
N PRO A 362 -21.07 1.67 -7.05
CA PRO A 362 -22.22 2.36 -7.63
C PRO A 362 -23.15 1.44 -8.44
N VAL A 363 -22.58 0.37 -9.02
CA VAL A 363 -23.27 -0.61 -9.89
C VAL A 363 -22.89 -2.02 -9.45
N GLY A 364 -23.83 -2.95 -9.54
CA GLY A 364 -23.59 -4.36 -9.23
C GLY A 364 -22.88 -5.07 -10.37
N LEU A 365 -21.76 -5.72 -10.09
CA LEU A 365 -20.82 -6.24 -11.09
C LEU A 365 -20.56 -7.75 -10.94
N VAL A 366 -20.46 -8.43 -12.08
CA VAL A 366 -19.89 -9.78 -12.23
C VAL A 366 -18.81 -9.77 -13.30
N PHE A 367 -17.84 -10.69 -13.20
CA PHE A 367 -16.75 -10.83 -14.18
C PHE A 367 -15.98 -9.52 -14.45
N HIS A 368 -16.03 -8.55 -13.53
CA HIS A 368 -15.14 -7.39 -13.56
C HIS A 368 -13.75 -7.80 -13.07
N THR A 369 -12.78 -6.92 -13.31
CA THR A 369 -11.41 -7.12 -12.85
C THR A 369 -10.99 -6.02 -11.88
N MET A 370 -10.28 -6.41 -10.84
CA MET A 370 -9.67 -5.49 -9.89
C MET A 370 -8.16 -5.50 -10.03
N VAL A 371 -7.54 -4.35 -9.81
CA VAL A 371 -6.10 -4.20 -9.85
C VAL A 371 -5.65 -3.05 -8.96
N THR A 372 -4.40 -3.10 -8.50
CA THR A 372 -3.76 -2.01 -7.79
C THR A 372 -2.75 -1.29 -8.67
N CYS A 373 -2.80 0.04 -8.67
CA CYS A 373 -1.85 0.87 -9.41
C CYS A 373 -1.64 2.18 -8.64
N GLY A 374 -0.37 2.58 -8.43
CA GLY A 374 -0.04 3.83 -7.75
C GLY A 374 -0.65 3.99 -6.36
N GLY A 375 -0.62 2.93 -5.55
CA GLY A 375 -1.16 2.95 -4.19
C GLY A 375 -2.69 3.01 -4.10
N ALA A 376 -3.42 2.74 -5.18
CA ALA A 376 -4.88 2.75 -5.19
C ALA A 376 -5.46 1.48 -5.82
N VAL A 377 -6.69 1.14 -5.40
CA VAL A 377 -7.45 -0.01 -5.91
C VAL A 377 -8.45 0.45 -6.97
N TYR A 378 -8.46 -0.23 -8.11
CA TYR A 378 -9.35 0.02 -9.23
C TYR A 378 -10.24 -1.19 -9.50
N SER A 379 -11.50 -0.94 -9.82
CA SER A 379 -12.47 -1.91 -10.34
C SER A 379 -12.82 -1.53 -11.78
N ILE A 380 -12.63 -2.46 -12.71
CA ILE A 380 -12.64 -2.21 -14.15
C ILE A 380 -13.68 -3.09 -14.83
N GLY A 381 -14.63 -2.44 -15.50
CA GLY A 381 -15.58 -3.09 -16.40
C GLY A 381 -16.53 -4.07 -15.70
N GLY A 382 -16.72 -5.23 -16.32
CA GLY A 382 -17.65 -6.26 -15.88
C GLY A 382 -18.99 -6.19 -16.60
N SER A 383 -19.94 -6.97 -16.09
CA SER A 383 -21.31 -6.96 -16.58
C SER A 383 -22.31 -6.89 -15.43
N THR A 384 -23.52 -6.42 -15.74
CA THR A 384 -24.64 -6.33 -14.81
C THR A 384 -25.87 -7.03 -15.39
N ALA A 385 -26.85 -7.37 -14.55
CA ALA A 385 -28.08 -8.02 -15.00
C ALA A 385 -29.14 -6.96 -15.44
N PRO A 386 -29.89 -7.18 -16.54
CA PRO A 386 -29.66 -8.21 -17.57
C PRO A 386 -28.39 -7.89 -18.38
N ARG A 387 -27.60 -8.93 -18.70
CA ARG A 387 -26.21 -8.95 -19.22
C ARG A 387 -25.77 -7.72 -20.03
N ARG A 388 -25.52 -6.61 -19.33
CA ARG A 388 -25.07 -5.33 -19.87
C ARG A 388 -23.62 -5.11 -19.49
N TYR A 389 -22.77 -4.96 -20.50
CA TYR A 389 -21.36 -4.69 -20.30
C TYR A 389 -21.12 -3.25 -19.80
N ILE A 390 -20.18 -3.10 -18.89
CA ILE A 390 -19.82 -1.84 -18.25
C ILE A 390 -18.44 -1.42 -18.75
N SER A 391 -18.28 -0.15 -19.10
CA SER A 391 -16.98 0.45 -19.43
C SER A 391 -16.36 1.23 -18.27
N SER A 392 -17.11 1.47 -17.19
CA SER A 392 -16.67 2.34 -16.10
C SER A 392 -15.49 1.74 -15.32
N ILE A 393 -14.56 2.61 -14.95
CA ILE A 393 -13.43 2.33 -14.07
C ILE A 393 -13.67 3.09 -12.77
N TYR A 394 -13.76 2.37 -11.66
CA TYR A 394 -13.95 2.94 -10.33
C TYR A 394 -12.67 2.85 -9.51
N LYS A 395 -12.33 3.92 -8.80
CA LYS A 395 -11.22 3.99 -7.84
C LYS A 395 -11.78 4.09 -6.42
N TYR A 396 -11.25 3.31 -5.50
CA TYR A 396 -11.54 3.49 -4.08
C TYR A 396 -10.75 4.69 -3.53
N ASP A 397 -11.47 5.68 -2.99
CA ASP A 397 -10.91 6.87 -2.33
C ASP A 397 -10.98 6.64 -0.82
N GLU A 398 -9.86 6.26 -0.19
CA GLU A 398 -9.79 5.96 1.24
C GLU A 398 -10.17 7.18 2.09
N GLY A 399 -9.75 8.39 1.69
CA GLY A 399 -10.01 9.62 2.45
C GLY A 399 -11.49 10.05 2.43
N LYS A 400 -12.24 9.63 1.41
CA LYS A 400 -13.70 9.88 1.31
C LYS A 400 -14.54 8.65 1.64
N GLU A 401 -13.91 7.52 1.92
CA GLU A 401 -14.55 6.22 2.09
C GLU A 401 -15.64 5.99 1.03
N LYS A 402 -15.25 6.05 -0.26
CA LYS A 402 -16.20 5.80 -1.36
C LYS A 402 -15.52 5.39 -2.66
N TRP A 403 -16.26 4.67 -3.48
CA TRP A 403 -15.90 4.42 -4.87
C TRP A 403 -16.21 5.64 -5.73
N THR A 404 -15.21 6.11 -6.48
CA THR A 404 -15.33 7.27 -7.38
C THR A 404 -15.09 6.86 -8.82
N LEU A 405 -15.83 7.46 -9.76
CA LEU A 405 -15.59 7.23 -11.18
C LEU A 405 -14.22 7.80 -11.55
N ALA A 406 -13.31 6.92 -11.93
CA ALA A 406 -11.94 7.27 -12.30
C ALA A 406 -11.76 7.39 -13.81
N GLY A 407 -12.61 6.77 -14.62
CA GLY A 407 -12.51 6.83 -16.08
C GLY A 407 -13.42 5.82 -16.76
N LYS A 408 -13.25 5.63 -18.06
CA LYS A 408 -13.97 4.63 -18.86
C LYS A 408 -13.05 3.95 -19.85
N MET A 409 -13.24 2.65 -20.04
CA MET A 409 -12.69 1.87 -21.16
C MET A 409 -13.29 2.33 -22.48
N SER A 410 -12.56 2.12 -23.56
CA SER A 410 -13.00 2.43 -24.93
C SER A 410 -14.18 1.55 -25.34
N ILE A 411 -14.17 0.27 -24.94
CA ILE A 411 -15.25 -0.69 -25.19
C ILE A 411 -15.79 -1.24 -23.86
N PRO A 412 -17.10 -1.24 -23.61
CA PRO A 412 -17.70 -1.95 -22.48
C PRO A 412 -17.44 -3.46 -22.57
N MET A 413 -16.78 -4.02 -21.57
CA MET A 413 -16.32 -5.42 -21.58
C MET A 413 -16.39 -6.05 -20.17
N ASP A 414 -16.57 -7.37 -20.14
CA ASP A 414 -16.30 -8.20 -18.97
C ASP A 414 -15.17 -9.21 -19.26
N ALA A 415 -14.73 -9.92 -18.22
CA ALA A 415 -13.69 -10.95 -18.30
C ALA A 415 -12.41 -10.44 -19.00
N THR A 416 -12.02 -9.22 -18.66
CA THR A 416 -10.80 -8.59 -19.19
C THR A 416 -9.55 -9.20 -18.55
N ALA A 417 -8.40 -9.09 -19.22
CA ALA A 417 -7.11 -9.34 -18.59
C ALA A 417 -6.45 -8.00 -18.27
N LEU A 418 -5.80 -7.89 -17.11
CA LEU A 418 -5.16 -6.68 -16.64
C LEU A 418 -3.68 -6.93 -16.37
N ILE A 419 -2.85 -5.96 -16.71
CA ILE A 419 -1.46 -5.88 -16.24
C ILE A 419 -1.12 -4.42 -16.00
N THR A 420 -0.32 -4.13 -14.97
CA THR A 420 0.16 -2.78 -14.69
C THR A 420 1.61 -2.67 -15.07
N LYS A 421 2.03 -1.45 -15.42
CA LYS A 421 3.45 -1.11 -15.52
C LYS A 421 3.72 0.20 -14.82
N GLY A 422 4.61 0.16 -13.83
CA GLY A 422 4.85 1.27 -12.91
C GLY A 422 3.59 1.66 -12.14
N ASP A 423 3.58 2.89 -11.65
CA ASP A 423 2.57 3.37 -10.72
C ASP A 423 1.44 4.17 -11.38
N LYS A 424 1.46 4.30 -12.71
CA LYS A 424 0.57 5.21 -13.44
C LYS A 424 -0.33 4.55 -14.47
N THR A 425 0.07 3.43 -15.05
CA THR A 425 -0.60 2.88 -16.24
C THR A 425 -1.17 1.49 -16.00
N ILE A 426 -2.45 1.33 -16.35
CA ILE A 426 -3.17 0.06 -16.35
C ILE A 426 -3.43 -0.34 -17.81
N TYR A 427 -2.96 -1.52 -18.20
CA TYR A 427 -3.21 -2.09 -19.52
C TYR A 427 -4.39 -3.06 -19.41
N ILE A 428 -5.46 -2.74 -20.12
CA ILE A 428 -6.71 -3.52 -20.14
C ILE A 428 -6.78 -4.23 -21.47
N VAL A 429 -6.71 -5.56 -21.43
CA VAL A 429 -6.46 -6.38 -22.60
C VAL A 429 -7.56 -7.39 -22.81
N THR A 430 -8.22 -7.29 -23.95
CA THR A 430 -9.30 -8.16 -24.43
C THR A 430 -10.46 -8.27 -23.45
N GLY A 431 -11.58 -8.83 -23.91
CA GLY A 431 -12.74 -9.05 -23.06
C GLY A 431 -13.93 -9.49 -23.88
N ARG A 432 -14.98 -9.94 -23.22
CA ARG A 432 -16.24 -10.24 -23.91
C ARG A 432 -17.05 -8.96 -24.01
N CYS A 433 -17.59 -8.71 -25.19
CA CYS A 433 -18.52 -7.63 -25.45
C CYS A 433 -19.62 -8.10 -26.41
N LEU A 434 -20.55 -7.19 -26.70
CA LEU A 434 -21.58 -7.41 -27.69
C LEU A 434 -21.11 -6.84 -29.04
N VAL A 435 -20.94 -7.72 -30.03
CA VAL A 435 -20.57 -7.36 -31.41
C VAL A 435 -21.71 -7.77 -32.33
N ASN A 436 -22.35 -6.80 -32.99
CA ASN A 436 -23.48 -7.04 -33.91
C ASN A 436 -24.59 -7.93 -33.29
N GLY A 437 -24.91 -7.70 -32.01
CA GLY A 437 -25.91 -8.46 -31.28
C GLY A 437 -25.47 -9.86 -30.82
N ARG A 438 -24.22 -10.27 -31.07
CA ARG A 438 -23.66 -11.55 -30.62
C ARG A 438 -22.58 -11.33 -29.58
N PHE A 439 -22.54 -12.19 -28.57
CA PHE A 439 -21.46 -12.19 -27.58
C PHE A 439 -20.19 -12.71 -28.23
N SER A 440 -19.13 -11.90 -28.22
CA SER A 440 -17.82 -12.28 -28.77
C SER A 440 -16.70 -11.71 -27.90
N ARG A 441 -15.52 -12.33 -27.98
CA ARG A 441 -14.29 -11.75 -27.43
C ARG A 441 -13.67 -10.85 -28.49
N VAL A 442 -13.14 -9.70 -28.08
CA VAL A 442 -12.45 -8.75 -28.96
C VAL A 442 -11.00 -8.56 -28.55
N GLY A 443 -10.11 -8.42 -29.55
CA GLY A 443 -8.72 -8.05 -29.33
C GLY A 443 -8.60 -6.54 -29.23
N VAL A 444 -8.56 -6.04 -28.00
CA VAL A 444 -8.42 -4.62 -27.68
C VAL A 444 -7.37 -4.47 -26.59
N LEU A 445 -6.59 -3.40 -26.69
CA LEU A 445 -5.71 -2.90 -25.65
C LEU A 445 -6.08 -1.45 -25.36
N ASP A 446 -6.56 -1.18 -24.14
CA ASP A 446 -6.64 0.17 -23.58
C ASP A 446 -5.45 0.39 -22.64
N CYS A 447 -4.67 1.45 -22.88
CA CYS A 447 -3.69 1.95 -21.93
C CYS A 447 -4.35 3.08 -21.12
N PHE A 448 -4.83 2.76 -19.92
CA PHE A 448 -5.46 3.71 -19.02
C PHE A 448 -4.42 4.38 -18.13
N ASP A 449 -4.32 5.71 -18.21
CA ASP A 449 -3.46 6.53 -17.38
C ASP A 449 -4.22 7.05 -16.16
N THR A 450 -3.72 6.71 -14.97
CA THR A 450 -4.40 6.98 -13.70
C THR A 450 -4.32 8.44 -13.25
N GLU A 451 -3.36 9.22 -13.77
CA GLU A 451 -3.21 10.65 -13.45
C GLU A 451 -4.18 11.49 -14.28
N THR A 452 -4.15 11.31 -15.60
CA THR A 452 -5.03 11.98 -16.56
C THR A 452 -6.45 11.44 -16.55
N ARG A 453 -6.66 10.23 -15.98
CA ARG A 453 -7.97 9.56 -15.89
C ARG A 453 -8.59 9.20 -17.24
N ASN A 454 -7.75 8.99 -18.25
CA ASN A 454 -8.16 8.73 -19.62
C ASN A 454 -7.42 7.52 -20.21
N VAL A 455 -8.04 6.89 -21.21
CA VAL A 455 -7.32 5.97 -22.09
C VAL A 455 -6.45 6.80 -23.03
N VAL A 456 -5.13 6.70 -22.88
CA VAL A 456 -4.16 7.48 -23.65
C VAL A 456 -3.72 6.77 -24.93
N GLN A 457 -3.95 5.46 -25.02
CA GLN A 457 -3.65 4.66 -26.20
C GLN A 457 -4.66 3.52 -26.34
N TYR A 458 -5.10 3.29 -27.57
CA TYR A 458 -6.09 2.29 -27.95
C TYR A 458 -5.60 1.50 -29.17
N ILE A 459 -5.58 0.17 -29.07
CA ILE A 459 -5.16 -0.70 -30.18
C ILE A 459 -6.16 -1.85 -30.32
N THR A 460 -6.58 -2.11 -31.55
CA THR A 460 -7.39 -3.29 -31.90
C THR A 460 -6.55 -4.30 -32.67
N PHE A 461 -6.78 -5.59 -32.44
CA PHE A 461 -6.08 -6.68 -33.11
C PHE A 461 -6.99 -7.91 -33.26
N PRO A 462 -6.75 -8.77 -34.26
CA PRO A 462 -7.47 -10.04 -34.36
C PRO A 462 -7.08 -10.96 -33.21
N ILE A 463 -8.03 -11.75 -32.71
CA ILE A 463 -7.77 -12.81 -31.74
C ILE A 463 -8.42 -14.11 -32.20
N GLN A 464 -7.76 -15.23 -31.91
CA GLN A 464 -8.25 -16.58 -32.21
C GLN A 464 -8.63 -17.40 -30.98
N PHE A 465 -8.64 -16.77 -29.79
CA PHE A 465 -8.96 -17.40 -28.52
C PHE A 465 -10.19 -16.79 -27.84
N ASN A 466 -10.93 -17.62 -27.12
CA ASN A 466 -12.14 -17.20 -26.37
C ASN A 466 -11.93 -17.11 -24.85
N HIS A 467 -10.76 -17.52 -24.34
CA HIS A 467 -10.41 -17.54 -22.91
C HIS A 467 -9.57 -16.31 -22.50
N LYS A 468 -9.17 -16.23 -21.22
CA LYS A 468 -8.39 -15.13 -20.68
C LYS A 468 -6.91 -15.36 -21.07
N PRO A 469 -6.25 -14.41 -21.76
CA PRO A 469 -4.86 -14.58 -22.13
C PRO A 469 -3.92 -14.38 -20.93
N LEU A 470 -2.71 -14.91 -21.05
CA LEU A 470 -1.61 -14.59 -20.15
C LEU A 470 -0.93 -13.31 -20.65
N LEU A 471 -0.66 -12.40 -19.71
CA LEU A 471 -0.03 -11.11 -19.99
C LEU A 471 1.34 -11.03 -19.32
N SER A 472 2.32 -10.49 -20.03
CA SER A 472 3.64 -10.20 -19.47
C SER A 472 4.33 -9.04 -20.20
N PHE A 473 5.32 -8.45 -19.55
CA PHE A 473 6.22 -7.45 -20.14
C PHE A 473 7.62 -8.05 -20.30
N PRO A 474 7.93 -8.75 -21.40
CA PRO A 474 9.28 -9.27 -21.65
C PRO A 474 10.33 -8.16 -21.76
N HIS A 475 9.93 -6.99 -22.27
CA HIS A 475 10.79 -5.82 -22.42
C HIS A 475 10.04 -4.54 -22.06
N GLU A 476 10.80 -3.44 -21.93
CA GLU A 476 10.29 -2.14 -21.52
C GLU A 476 9.04 -1.67 -22.29
N ASN A 477 8.98 -1.90 -23.61
CA ASN A 477 7.88 -1.38 -24.44
C ASN A 477 7.13 -2.46 -25.19
N ILE A 478 7.24 -3.72 -24.75
CA ILE A 478 6.63 -4.86 -25.41
C ILE A 478 5.68 -5.53 -24.43
N LEU A 479 4.39 -5.44 -24.73
CA LEU A 479 3.36 -6.21 -24.04
C LEU A 479 3.15 -7.53 -24.80
N SER A 480 3.38 -8.64 -24.11
CA SER A 480 3.10 -9.97 -24.65
C SER A 480 1.71 -10.43 -24.22
N ILE A 481 0.94 -10.92 -25.19
CA ILE A 481 -0.39 -11.49 -25.01
C ILE A 481 -0.32 -12.91 -25.54
N GLN A 482 -0.41 -13.88 -24.65
CA GLN A 482 -0.17 -15.28 -24.98
C GLN A 482 -1.36 -16.16 -24.65
N SER A 483 -1.63 -17.12 -25.53
CA SER A 483 -2.61 -18.17 -25.34
C SER A 483 -2.10 -19.48 -25.95
N HIS A 484 -2.84 -20.57 -25.79
CA HIS A 484 -2.52 -21.84 -26.44
C HIS A 484 -2.87 -21.89 -27.93
N LYS A 485 -3.60 -20.88 -28.45
CA LYS A 485 -3.97 -20.80 -29.88
C LYS A 485 -3.16 -19.75 -30.64
N GLU A 486 -2.86 -18.65 -29.98
CA GLU A 486 -2.22 -17.49 -30.59
C GLU A 486 -1.41 -16.72 -29.54
N SER A 487 -0.25 -16.25 -29.96
CA SER A 487 0.56 -15.32 -29.19
C SER A 487 0.97 -14.14 -30.05
N MET A 488 1.03 -12.97 -29.41
CA MET A 488 1.38 -11.73 -30.06
C MET A 488 2.09 -10.79 -29.10
N GLU A 489 2.90 -9.93 -29.68
CA GLU A 489 3.62 -8.87 -28.99
C GLU A 489 3.19 -7.52 -29.54
N ILE A 490 2.84 -6.62 -28.64
CA ILE A 490 2.46 -5.24 -28.96
C ILE A 490 3.61 -4.35 -28.56
N ASN A 491 4.27 -3.74 -29.55
CA ASN A 491 5.21 -2.66 -29.33
C ASN A 491 4.44 -1.38 -29.04
N LEU A 492 4.45 -0.95 -27.78
CA LEU A 492 3.66 0.18 -27.29
C LEU A 492 4.13 1.53 -27.87
N GLN A 493 5.43 1.68 -28.13
CA GLN A 493 6.00 2.90 -28.71
C GLN A 493 5.67 3.03 -30.20
N LYS A 494 5.77 1.93 -30.95
CA LYS A 494 5.53 1.92 -32.41
C LYS A 494 4.08 1.64 -32.76
N ILE A 495 3.24 1.32 -31.77
CA ILE A 495 1.83 0.94 -31.94
C ILE A 495 1.70 -0.19 -32.98
N LYS A 496 2.57 -1.20 -32.86
CA LYS A 496 2.67 -2.30 -33.83
C LYS A 496 2.45 -3.64 -33.14
N VAL A 497 1.57 -4.44 -33.71
CA VAL A 497 1.29 -5.82 -33.28
C VAL A 497 2.07 -6.78 -34.16
N ASN A 498 2.84 -7.66 -33.56
CA ASN A 498 3.57 -8.73 -34.24
C ASN A 498 3.10 -10.08 -33.68
N LYS A 499 2.79 -11.04 -34.56
CA LYS A 499 2.50 -12.41 -34.14
C LYS A 499 3.80 -13.13 -33.76
N THR A 500 3.73 -13.97 -32.74
CA THR A 500 4.88 -14.77 -32.28
C THR A 500 4.53 -16.25 -32.29
N ALA A 501 5.54 -17.11 -32.45
CA ALA A 501 5.37 -18.56 -32.53
C ALA A 501 5.29 -19.24 -31.14
N SER A 502 5.68 -18.54 -30.08
CA SER A 502 5.71 -19.08 -28.71
C SER A 502 4.30 -19.09 -28.13
N LEU A 503 3.70 -20.26 -28.00
CA LEU A 503 2.35 -20.45 -27.45
C LEU A 503 2.40 -20.85 -25.97
N VAL A 504 1.33 -20.52 -25.24
CA VAL A 504 1.13 -21.06 -23.88
C VAL A 504 0.80 -22.55 -24.02
N PRO A 505 1.53 -23.45 -23.36
CA PRO A 505 1.20 -24.87 -23.41
C PRO A 505 -0.15 -25.11 -22.75
N LEU A 506 -0.87 -26.11 -23.25
CA LEU A 506 -2.07 -26.61 -22.57
C LEU A 506 -1.71 -27.04 -21.14
N LEU A 507 -2.69 -26.94 -20.25
CA LEU A 507 -2.56 -27.50 -18.90
C LEU A 507 -2.32 -29.02 -19.01
N PRO A 508 -1.71 -29.64 -17.98
CA PRO A 508 -1.56 -31.09 -17.92
C PRO A 508 -2.86 -31.82 -18.25
N HIS A 509 -2.76 -32.96 -18.93
CA HIS A 509 -3.89 -33.70 -19.53
C HIS A 509 -4.57 -33.01 -20.74
N ASN A 510 -3.87 -32.06 -21.39
CA ASN A 510 -4.31 -31.35 -22.59
C ASN A 510 -5.54 -30.47 -22.40
N TYR A 511 -5.74 -29.94 -21.19
CA TYR A 511 -6.83 -29.00 -20.93
C TYR A 511 -6.49 -27.58 -21.39
N SER A 512 -7.46 -26.89 -22.00
CA SER A 512 -7.33 -25.47 -22.33
C SER A 512 -7.58 -24.59 -21.11
N LEU A 513 -6.87 -23.46 -21.00
CA LEU A 513 -7.24 -22.38 -20.08
C LEU A 513 -8.64 -21.87 -20.39
N ASP A 514 -9.48 -21.76 -19.37
CA ASP A 514 -10.84 -21.19 -19.45
C ASP A 514 -10.92 -19.84 -18.69
N LEU A 515 -11.96 -19.05 -18.98
CA LEU A 515 -12.29 -17.82 -18.25
C LEU A 515 -12.60 -18.04 -16.78
N SER A 516 -13.06 -19.24 -16.43
CA SER A 516 -13.47 -19.54 -15.08
C SER A 516 -12.34 -19.95 -14.14
N HIS A 517 -11.11 -20.05 -14.66
CA HIS A 517 -9.92 -20.34 -13.85
C HIS A 517 -9.49 -19.10 -13.05
N ALA A 518 -9.05 -19.33 -11.80
CA ALA A 518 -8.24 -18.35 -11.08
C ALA A 518 -6.84 -18.32 -11.72
N VAL A 519 -6.47 -17.18 -12.31
CA VAL A 519 -5.16 -16.97 -12.94
C VAL A 519 -4.48 -15.76 -12.32
N CYS A 520 -3.28 -15.96 -11.78
CA CYS A 520 -2.49 -14.93 -11.13
C CYS A 520 -1.03 -15.00 -11.56
N SER A 521 -0.45 -13.86 -11.95
CA SER A 521 1.00 -13.76 -12.18
C SER A 521 1.76 -13.68 -10.86
N ILE A 522 2.92 -14.35 -10.80
CA ILE A 522 3.82 -14.37 -9.65
C ILE A 522 5.19 -13.89 -10.13
N GLY A 523 5.56 -12.68 -9.72
CA GLY A 523 6.72 -12.00 -10.28
C GLY A 523 6.59 -11.85 -11.80
N ASN A 524 7.71 -11.98 -12.51
CA ASN A 524 7.75 -11.67 -13.94
C ASN A 524 7.55 -12.89 -14.85
N ASN A 525 7.79 -14.11 -14.35
CA ASN A 525 7.94 -15.31 -15.20
C ASN A 525 7.09 -16.48 -14.74
N LYS A 526 6.28 -16.35 -13.68
CA LYS A 526 5.47 -17.46 -13.18
C LYS A 526 4.00 -17.12 -13.23
N VAL A 527 3.19 -18.10 -13.59
CA VAL A 527 1.73 -17.98 -13.61
C VAL A 527 1.12 -19.12 -12.84
N PHE A 528 0.33 -18.76 -11.84
CA PHE A 528 -0.49 -19.69 -11.07
C PHE A 528 -1.86 -19.84 -11.71
N VAL A 529 -2.33 -21.09 -11.79
CA VAL A 529 -3.66 -21.44 -12.29
C VAL A 529 -4.31 -22.45 -11.36
N CYS A 530 -5.58 -22.21 -10.99
CA CYS A 530 -6.34 -23.11 -10.12
C CYS A 530 -7.85 -23.04 -10.43
N GLY A 531 -8.55 -24.16 -10.21
CA GLY A 531 -9.99 -24.24 -10.38
C GLY A 531 -10.41 -24.05 -11.83
N GLY A 532 -11.68 -23.68 -12.03
CA GLY A 532 -12.29 -23.50 -13.35
C GLY A 532 -12.74 -24.80 -14.00
N LEU A 533 -13.44 -24.69 -15.12
CA LEU A 533 -13.99 -25.84 -15.84
C LEU A 533 -12.94 -26.44 -16.77
N ILE A 534 -12.84 -27.77 -16.77
CA ILE A 534 -12.00 -28.55 -17.67
C ILE A 534 -12.86 -29.48 -18.53
N CYS A 535 -12.42 -29.66 -19.78
CA CYS A 535 -13.05 -30.53 -20.77
C CYS A 535 -12.01 -31.49 -21.34
N PRO A 536 -12.23 -32.82 -21.30
CA PRO A 536 -11.37 -33.78 -21.99
C PRO A 536 -11.53 -33.64 -23.52
N GLY A 537 -10.66 -32.87 -24.16
CA GLY A 537 -10.66 -32.64 -25.61
C GLY A 537 -11.80 -31.75 -26.12
N ASP A 538 -11.98 -31.72 -27.46
CA ASP A 538 -12.92 -30.83 -28.17
C ASP A 538 -14.39 -31.35 -28.23
N LYS A 539 -14.80 -32.32 -27.38
CA LYS A 539 -16.14 -32.93 -27.46
C LYS A 539 -17.10 -32.45 -26.36
N ARG A 540 -18.26 -31.94 -26.83
CA ARG A 540 -19.61 -31.66 -26.25
C ARG A 540 -19.76 -31.18 -24.78
N PRO A 541 -20.71 -30.24 -24.53
CA PRO A 541 -20.89 -29.51 -23.27
C PRO A 541 -21.49 -30.26 -22.06
N GLU A 542 -21.65 -31.58 -22.10
CA GLU A 542 -22.36 -32.34 -21.06
C GLU A 542 -21.43 -32.96 -19.99
N GLU A 543 -20.10 -32.87 -20.17
CA GLU A 543 -19.09 -33.44 -19.26
C GLU A 543 -18.08 -32.40 -18.72
N TYR A 544 -18.54 -31.18 -18.39
CA TYR A 544 -17.69 -30.23 -17.68
C TYR A 544 -17.46 -30.70 -16.24
N SER A 545 -16.19 -30.88 -15.86
CA SER A 545 -15.80 -31.08 -14.47
C SER A 545 -15.01 -29.87 -13.97
N ILE A 546 -15.06 -29.61 -12.67
CA ILE A 546 -14.25 -28.56 -12.06
C ILE A 546 -12.84 -29.10 -11.86
N ASN A 547 -11.84 -28.34 -12.27
CA ASN A 547 -10.45 -28.68 -12.10
C ASN A 547 -10.09 -28.76 -10.61
N ARG A 548 -9.61 -29.93 -10.20
CA ARG A 548 -9.20 -30.25 -8.83
C ARG A 548 -7.71 -30.01 -8.58
N GLN A 549 -6.99 -29.49 -9.57
CA GLN A 549 -5.55 -29.33 -9.50
C GLN A 549 -5.16 -27.85 -9.57
N ALA A 550 -4.02 -27.53 -8.98
CA ALA A 550 -3.35 -26.26 -9.15
C ALA A 550 -2.03 -26.44 -9.89
N TYR A 551 -1.71 -25.48 -10.75
CA TYR A 551 -0.56 -25.53 -11.62
C TYR A 551 0.24 -24.23 -11.53
N MET A 552 1.55 -24.35 -11.71
CA MET A 552 2.47 -23.24 -11.90
C MET A 552 3.14 -23.37 -13.26
N LEU A 553 2.95 -22.40 -14.13
CA LEU A 553 3.72 -22.27 -15.36
C LEU A 553 4.99 -21.48 -15.06
N ASP A 554 6.14 -22.02 -15.45
CA ASP A 554 7.33 -21.21 -15.64
C ASP A 554 7.37 -20.75 -17.11
N GLN A 555 7.17 -19.46 -17.34
CA GLN A 555 7.13 -18.87 -18.68
C GLN A 555 8.50 -18.87 -19.36
N SER A 556 9.60 -19.04 -18.61
CA SER A 556 10.94 -19.10 -19.20
C SER A 556 11.24 -20.46 -19.83
N THR A 557 10.71 -21.54 -19.24
CA THR A 557 10.87 -22.91 -19.77
C THR A 557 9.65 -23.36 -20.58
N GLY A 558 8.49 -22.75 -20.36
CA GLY A 558 7.22 -23.22 -20.91
C GLY A 558 6.74 -24.51 -20.24
N GLU A 559 7.12 -24.78 -18.99
CA GLU A 559 6.75 -26.02 -18.31
C GLU A 559 5.73 -25.78 -17.20
N TRP A 560 4.71 -26.63 -17.16
CA TRP A 560 3.75 -26.68 -16.06
C TRP A 560 4.25 -27.61 -14.97
N ARG A 561 4.21 -27.14 -13.72
CA ARG A 561 4.40 -27.93 -12.52
C ARG A 561 3.07 -28.09 -11.78
N THR A 562 2.70 -29.32 -11.47
CA THR A 562 1.58 -29.60 -10.55
C THR A 562 1.97 -29.23 -9.12
N LEU A 563 1.07 -28.52 -8.45
CA LEU A 563 1.24 -28.05 -7.08
C LEU A 563 0.49 -28.96 -6.10
N ALA A 564 0.55 -28.65 -4.81
CA ALA A 564 -0.31 -29.29 -3.83
C ALA A 564 -1.79 -29.17 -4.21
N GLU A 565 -2.56 -30.22 -3.95
CA GLU A 565 -3.97 -30.27 -4.31
C GLU A 565 -4.76 -29.20 -3.52
N PRO A 566 -5.53 -28.34 -4.19
CA PRO A 566 -6.43 -27.40 -3.55
C PRO A 566 -7.42 -28.13 -2.61
N PRO A 567 -7.77 -27.54 -1.45
CA PRO A 567 -8.75 -28.14 -0.55
C PRO A 567 -10.13 -28.32 -1.19
N GLU A 568 -10.47 -27.48 -2.18
CA GLU A 568 -11.75 -27.53 -2.87
C GLU A 568 -11.61 -27.28 -4.38
N ALA A 569 -12.47 -27.97 -5.14
CA ALA A 569 -12.69 -27.72 -6.56
C ALA A 569 -13.66 -26.55 -6.74
N LEU A 570 -13.18 -25.43 -7.30
CA LEU A 570 -13.96 -24.20 -7.41
C LEU A 570 -14.03 -23.70 -8.85
N ASP A 571 -15.24 -23.41 -9.33
CA ASP A 571 -15.50 -22.71 -10.58
C ASP A 571 -15.66 -21.20 -10.37
N CYS A 572 -15.12 -20.40 -11.28
CA CYS A 572 -15.09 -18.93 -11.20
C CYS A 572 -14.63 -18.34 -9.84
N PRO A 573 -13.59 -18.88 -9.16
CA PRO A 573 -13.05 -18.22 -7.97
C PRO A 573 -12.28 -16.95 -8.36
N ALA A 574 -12.23 -15.98 -7.45
CA ALA A 574 -11.28 -14.87 -7.58
C ALA A 574 -9.92 -15.27 -7.03
N CYS A 575 -8.86 -14.63 -7.53
CA CYS A 575 -7.52 -14.80 -6.98
C CYS A 575 -6.72 -13.51 -6.99
N CYS A 576 -5.81 -13.38 -6.05
CA CYS A 576 -4.78 -12.33 -6.07
C CYS A 576 -3.50 -12.80 -5.38
N MET A 577 -2.37 -12.25 -5.82
CA MET A 577 -1.09 -12.39 -5.13
C MET A 577 -1.12 -11.58 -3.84
N ALA A 578 -0.70 -12.12 -2.71
CA ALA A 578 -0.65 -11.40 -1.45
C ALA A 578 0.55 -11.82 -0.60
N LYS A 579 0.96 -10.93 0.31
CA LYS A 579 2.03 -11.21 1.27
C LYS A 579 1.41 -11.38 2.65
N LEU A 580 1.28 -12.64 3.07
CA LEU A 580 0.60 -12.98 4.33
C LEU A 580 1.61 -13.01 5.48
N PRO A 581 1.30 -12.40 6.63
CA PRO A 581 2.10 -12.56 7.85
C PRO A 581 2.10 -14.01 8.35
N CYS A 582 3.25 -14.54 8.79
CA CYS A 582 3.39 -15.90 9.32
C CYS A 582 2.40 -16.23 10.45
N LYS A 583 2.01 -15.25 11.28
CA LYS A 583 1.01 -15.44 12.36
C LYS A 583 -0.35 -15.91 11.86
N VAL A 584 -0.72 -15.58 10.63
CA VAL A 584 -1.97 -16.04 10.02
C VAL A 584 -1.85 -17.48 9.57
N LEU A 585 -0.66 -17.88 9.11
CA LEU A 585 -0.38 -19.25 8.66
C LEU A 585 -0.29 -20.23 9.85
N GLN A 586 0.37 -19.84 10.94
CA GLN A 586 0.59 -20.74 12.10
C GLN A 586 -0.69 -21.16 12.84
N LYS A 587 -1.84 -20.55 12.57
CA LYS A 587 -3.12 -20.83 13.25
C LYS A 587 -4.02 -21.83 12.51
N THR A 588 -3.70 -22.20 11.28
CA THR A 588 -4.69 -22.77 10.34
C THR A 588 -4.07 -23.77 9.36
N VAL A 589 -3.09 -24.56 9.80
CA VAL A 589 -2.61 -25.70 8.99
C VAL A 589 -3.78 -26.67 8.82
N VAL A 590 -4.28 -26.78 7.60
CA VAL A 590 -5.27 -27.79 7.23
C VAL A 590 -4.47 -29.05 6.92
N ASN A 591 -4.69 -30.12 7.70
CA ASN A 591 -4.13 -31.44 7.41
C ASN A 591 -4.84 -32.10 6.23
#